data_AF-A0A0G1N951-F1
#
_entry.id   AF-A0A0G1N951-F1
#
_cell.length_a   1.000
_cell.length_b   1.000
_cell.length_c   1.000
_cell.angle_alpha   90.00
_cell.angle_beta   90.00
_cell.angle_gamma   90.00
#
_symmetry.space_group_name_H-M   'P 1'
#
loop_
_entity.id
_entity.type
_entity.pdbx_description
1 polymer ?
#
loop_
_entity_poly.entity_id
_entity_poly.type
_entity_poly.pdbx_seq_one_letter_code
_entity_poly.pdbx_strand_id
1 'polypeptide(L)'
;MESSSYTKPEKAETWVFESQESVNWITQLILNGEAVPEIGKTPKGRFLWLKIHKVNRETNEKTERLFYTEYGNDVRLFYDIFNRRGIEPEFQVIEDKKP
;
A
#
# COMPACT_ATOMS: atom_id res chain seq x y z
N MET A 1 -8.52 22.63 22.50
CA MET A 1 -8.27 22.66 21.05
C MET A 1 -6.79 22.87 20.87
N GLU A 2 -6.03 21.80 20.67
CA GLU A 2 -4.61 21.89 20.32
C GLU A 2 -4.38 20.96 19.13
N SER A 3 -3.91 21.59 18.06
CA SER A 3 -3.66 21.01 16.75
C SER A 3 -2.45 20.08 16.81
N SER A 4 -2.66 18.78 16.58
CA SER A 4 -1.54 17.86 16.31
C SER A 4 -0.95 18.20 14.94
N SER A 5 0.16 18.94 14.95
CA SER A 5 1.04 19.09 13.79
C SER A 5 1.61 17.72 13.45
N TYR A 6 1.10 17.13 12.37
CA TYR A 6 1.59 15.87 11.84
C TYR A 6 2.90 16.13 11.07
N THR A 7 4.03 15.83 11.71
CA THR A 7 5.34 15.90 11.05
C THR A 7 5.47 14.72 10.10
N LYS A 8 5.59 15.00 8.80
CA LYS A 8 5.83 14.00 7.76
C LYS A 8 7.23 13.38 7.95
N PRO A 9 7.37 12.05 8.09
CA PRO A 9 8.68 11.45 8.29
C PRO A 9 9.48 11.37 6.97
N GLU A 10 10.74 11.78 7.02
CA GLU A 10 11.68 11.91 5.88
C GLU A 10 12.31 10.61 5.37
N LYS A 11 11.91 9.43 5.88
CA LYS A 11 12.40 8.15 5.37
C LYS A 11 11.26 7.14 5.32
N ALA A 12 11.03 6.57 4.14
CA ALA A 12 10.12 5.45 3.92
C ALA A 12 10.70 4.17 4.55
N GLU A 13 10.79 4.17 5.88
CA GLU A 13 11.07 3.00 6.70
C GLU A 13 9.83 2.11 6.67
N THR A 14 10.05 0.81 6.55
CA THR A 14 9.04 -0.24 6.45
C THR A 14 8.02 -0.10 7.58
N TRP A 15 6.88 0.55 7.34
CA TRP A 15 5.80 0.64 8.31
C TRP A 15 5.20 -0.76 8.47
N VAL A 16 5.62 -1.52 9.47
CA VAL A 16 4.83 -2.67 9.91
C VAL A 16 3.58 -2.06 10.56
N PHE A 17 2.40 -2.27 9.98
CA PHE A 17 1.16 -1.71 10.53
C PHE A 17 0.83 -2.43 11.85
N GLU A 18 1.28 -1.87 12.98
CA GLU A 18 1.01 -2.41 14.32
C GLU A 18 -0.40 -2.05 14.84
N SER A 19 -1.17 -1.21 14.15
CA SER A 19 -2.49 -0.76 14.61
C SER A 19 -3.57 -0.68 13.49
N GLN A 20 -4.81 -0.97 13.88
CA GLN A 20 -6.00 -0.86 13.02
C GLN A 20 -6.22 0.57 12.48
N GLU A 21 -5.79 1.58 13.24
CA GLU A 21 -5.92 3.00 12.87
C GLU A 21 -5.08 3.34 11.65
N SER A 22 -3.85 2.83 11.60
CA SER A 22 -2.93 3.08 10.51
C SER A 22 -3.40 2.37 9.21
N VAL A 23 -3.99 1.18 9.31
CA VAL A 23 -4.66 0.50 8.18
C VAL A 23 -5.86 1.31 7.68
N ASN A 24 -6.66 1.87 8.59
CA ASN A 24 -7.80 2.70 8.23
C ASN A 24 -7.34 3.99 7.54
N TRP A 25 -6.33 4.66 8.07
CA TRP A 25 -5.74 5.87 7.49
C TRP A 25 -5.27 5.65 6.06
N ILE A 26 -4.49 4.59 5.79
CA ILE A 26 -3.99 4.34 4.44
C ILE A 26 -5.12 3.95 3.47
N THR A 27 -6.13 3.24 3.98
CA THR A 27 -7.34 2.92 3.18
C THR A 27 -8.08 4.20 2.79
N GLN A 28 -8.21 5.18 3.69
CA GLN A 28 -8.82 6.48 3.38
C GLN A 28 -8.02 7.25 2.32
N LEU A 29 -6.69 7.26 2.41
CA LEU A 29 -5.86 7.88 1.38
C LEU A 29 -6.08 7.26 0.00
N ILE A 30 -6.22 5.94 -0.08
CA ILE A 30 -6.50 5.25 -1.33
C ILE A 30 -7.89 5.62 -1.86
N LEU A 31 -8.92 5.61 -1.00
CA LEU A 31 -10.28 5.98 -1.37
C LEU A 31 -10.40 7.45 -1.84
N ASN A 32 -9.56 8.34 -1.32
CA ASN A 32 -9.51 9.74 -1.73
C ASN A 32 -8.70 9.99 -3.02
N GLY A 33 -8.09 8.94 -3.59
CA GLY A 33 -7.18 9.05 -4.72
C GLY A 33 -5.83 9.71 -4.39
N GLU A 34 -5.47 9.79 -3.10
CA GLU A 34 -4.20 10.32 -2.61
C GLU A 34 -3.11 9.25 -2.52
N ALA A 35 -3.49 7.97 -2.63
CA ALA A 35 -2.56 6.86 -2.65
C ALA A 35 -3.03 5.73 -3.59
N VAL A 36 -2.09 4.94 -4.09
CA VAL A 36 -2.35 3.78 -4.95
C VAL A 36 -1.67 2.53 -4.40
N PRO A 37 -2.42 1.43 -4.20
CA PRO A 37 -1.84 0.15 -3.80
C PRO A 37 -1.38 -0.65 -5.03
N GLU A 38 -0.22 -1.28 -4.91
CA GLU A 38 0.38 -2.14 -5.92
C GLU A 38 0.74 -3.49 -5.29
N ILE A 39 0.30 -4.58 -5.91
CA ILE A 39 0.56 -5.94 -5.44
C ILE A 39 1.41 -6.68 -6.46
N GLY A 40 2.60 -7.10 -6.01
CA GLY A 40 3.41 -8.07 -6.71
C GLY A 40 2.87 -9.48 -6.51
N LYS A 41 2.63 -10.21 -7.59
CA LYS A 41 2.22 -11.61 -7.54
C LYS A 41 2.95 -12.45 -8.58
N THR A 42 3.12 -13.73 -8.29
CA THR A 42 3.58 -14.72 -9.28
C THR A 42 2.51 -14.94 -10.37
N PRO A 43 2.86 -15.52 -11.53
CA PRO A 43 1.87 -15.91 -12.55
C PRO A 43 0.80 -16.89 -12.02
N LYS A 44 1.13 -17.67 -10.98
CA LYS A 44 0.21 -18.60 -10.30
C LYS A 44 -0.71 -17.92 -9.27
N GLY A 45 -0.64 -16.60 -9.12
CA GLY A 45 -1.49 -15.83 -8.21
C GLY A 45 -1.00 -15.74 -6.76
N ARG A 46 0.18 -16.29 -6.43
CA ARG A 46 0.77 -16.12 -5.09
C ARG A 46 1.26 -14.69 -4.91
N PHE A 47 0.83 -14.03 -3.84
CA PHE A 47 1.31 -12.71 -3.45
C PHE A 47 2.77 -12.74 -2.96
N LEU A 48 3.53 -11.74 -3.39
CA LEU A 48 4.95 -11.56 -3.08
C LEU A 48 5.18 -10.31 -2.24
N TRP A 49 4.59 -9.18 -2.63
CA TRP A 49 4.73 -7.93 -1.91
C TRP A 49 3.52 -7.01 -2.15
N LEU A 50 3.37 -6.03 -1.27
CA LEU A 50 2.46 -4.90 -1.41
C LEU A 50 3.23 -3.60 -1.22
N LYS A 51 3.02 -2.65 -2.10
CA LYS A 51 3.48 -1.26 -1.99
C LYS A 51 2.26 -0.35 -1.99
N ILE A 52 2.30 0.71 -1.21
CA ILE A 52 1.31 1.79 -1.32
C ILE A 52 2.08 3.08 -1.50
N HIS A 53 1.82 3.77 -2.60
CA HIS A 53 2.47 5.02 -2.95
C HIS A 53 1.50 6.18 -2.82
N LYS A 54 1.96 7.30 -2.27
CA LYS A 54 1.28 8.57 -2.39
C LYS A 54 1.30 9.02 -3.85
N VAL A 55 0.16 9.50 -4.32
CA VAL A 55 -0.01 9.97 -5.70
C VAL A 55 -0.28 11.46 -5.68
N ASN A 56 0.40 12.20 -6.56
CA ASN A 56 -0.01 13.57 -6.85
C ASN A 56 -1.30 13.53 -7.66
N ARG A 57 -2.39 14.07 -7.10
CA ARG A 57 -3.72 14.01 -7.73
C ARG A 57 -3.81 14.79 -9.05
N GLU A 58 -2.94 15.77 -9.25
CA GLU A 58 -2.94 16.60 -10.46
C GLU A 58 -2.17 15.93 -11.61
N THR A 59 -1.04 15.28 -11.31
CA THR A 59 -0.17 14.65 -12.32
C THR A 59 -0.29 13.13 -12.40
N ASN A 60 -0.99 12.52 -11.45
CA ASN A 60 -1.07 11.08 -11.24
C ASN A 60 0.29 10.40 -11.00
N GLU A 61 1.32 11.18 -10.63
CA GLU A 61 2.66 10.65 -10.39
C GLU A 61 2.80 10.09 -8.98
N LYS A 62 3.46 8.93 -8.89
CA LYS A 62 3.84 8.30 -7.61
C LYS A 62 5.00 9.09 -7.01
N THR A 63 4.77 9.71 -5.85
CA THR A 63 5.72 10.65 -5.24
C THR A 63 6.49 10.06 -4.06
N GLU A 64 5.83 9.28 -3.21
CA GLU A 64 6.42 8.76 -1.97
C GLU A 64 5.84 7.38 -1.66
N ARG A 65 6.66 6.46 -1.15
CA ARG A 65 6.18 5.15 -0.70
C ARG A 65 5.73 5.24 0.75
N LEU A 66 4.42 5.13 0.98
CA LEU A 66 3.81 5.17 2.30
C LEU A 66 3.91 3.82 3.02
N PHE A 67 3.90 2.73 2.25
CA PHE A 67 3.95 1.38 2.81
C PHE A 67 4.65 0.39 1.88
N TYR A 68 5.31 -0.58 2.50
CA TYR A 68 5.88 -1.74 1.84
C TYR A 68 5.83 -2.96 2.78
N THR A 69 5.40 -4.10 2.27
CA THR A 69 5.57 -5.40 2.93
C THR A 69 5.83 -6.48 1.89
N GLU A 70 6.66 -7.46 2.24
CA GLU A 70 6.89 -8.71 1.49
C GLU A 70 6.36 -9.93 2.25
N TYR A 71 5.78 -9.72 3.43
CA TYR A 71 5.18 -10.79 4.21
C TYR A 71 3.85 -11.18 3.56
N GLY A 72 3.82 -12.36 2.93
CA GLY A 72 2.65 -12.82 2.16
C GLY A 72 1.32 -12.83 2.95
N ASN A 73 1.37 -13.02 4.27
CA ASN A 73 0.18 -12.94 5.13
C ASN A 73 -0.36 -11.51 5.22
N ASP A 74 0.52 -10.51 5.38
CA ASP A 74 0.14 -9.10 5.42
C ASP A 74 -0.40 -8.65 4.07
N VAL A 75 0.27 -9.04 2.97
CA VAL A 75 -0.21 -8.73 1.62
C VAL A 75 -1.62 -9.27 1.41
N ARG A 76 -1.89 -10.51 1.86
CA ARG A 76 -3.22 -11.10 1.77
C ARG A 76 -4.24 -10.37 2.64
N LEU A 77 -3.90 -10.01 3.87
CA LEU A 77 -4.75 -9.23 4.76
C LEU A 77 -5.19 -7.92 4.09
N PHE A 78 -4.22 -7.16 3.57
CA PHE A 78 -4.51 -5.90 2.87
C PHE A 78 -5.33 -6.12 1.60
N TYR A 79 -5.02 -7.16 0.83
CA TYR A 79 -5.80 -7.51 -0.35
C TYR A 79 -7.27 -7.80 -0.02
N ASP A 80 -7.54 -8.56 1.05
CA ASP A 80 -8.89 -8.84 1.53
C ASP A 80 -9.59 -7.54 1.99
N ILE A 81 -8.88 -6.63 2.66
CA ILE A 81 -9.42 -5.31 3.06
C ILE A 81 -9.78 -4.48 1.84
N PHE A 82 -8.88 -4.39 0.85
CA PHE A 82 -9.11 -3.66 -0.40
C PHE A 82 -10.34 -4.20 -1.14
N ASN A 83 -10.42 -5.53 -1.29
CA ASN A 83 -11.54 -6.18 -1.97
C ASN A 83 -12.89 -5.90 -1.26
N ARG A 84 -12.93 -5.96 0.08
CA ARG A 84 -14.14 -5.63 0.86
C ARG A 84 -14.55 -4.16 0.73
N ARG A 85 -13.62 -3.27 0.41
CA ARG A 85 -13.83 -1.83 0.25
C ARG A 85 -14.03 -1.40 -1.21
N GLY A 86 -13.99 -2.33 -2.17
CA GLY A 86 -14.07 -2.03 -3.60
C GLY A 86 -12.84 -1.32 -4.16
N ILE A 87 -11.68 -1.49 -3.52
CA ILE A 87 -10.40 -0.95 -3.97
C ILE A 87 -9.72 -1.99 -4.86
N GLU A 88 -9.38 -1.62 -6.08
CA GLU A 88 -8.65 -2.46 -7.02
C GLU A 88 -7.15 -2.08 -7.04
N PRO A 89 -6.25 -2.92 -6.50
CA PRO A 89 -4.82 -2.66 -6.55
C PRO A 89 -4.24 -2.92 -7.95
N GLU A 90 -3.19 -2.19 -8.29
CA GLU A 90 -2.42 -2.46 -9.50
C GLU A 90 -1.64 -3.78 -9.32
N PHE A 91 -1.79 -4.72 -10.26
CA PHE A 91 -1.08 -5.98 -10.18
C PHE A 91 0.18 -5.96 -11.04
N GLN A 92 1.30 -6.32 -10.42
CA GLN A 92 2.54 -6.61 -11.13
C GLN A 92 2.80 -8.12 -11.11
N VAL A 93 2.80 -8.74 -12.29
CA VAL A 93 3.13 -10.16 -12.43
C VAL A 93 4.64 -10.30 -12.50
N ILE A 94 5.23 -10.97 -11.52
CA ILE A 94 6.68 -11.19 -11.43
C ILE A 94 6.97 -12.63 -11.81
N GLU A 95 7.65 -12.81 -12.92
CA GLU A 95 8.16 -14.12 -13.32
C GLU A 95 9.19 -14.61 -12.30
N ASP A 96 9.02 -15.86 -11.86
CA ASP A 96 10.01 -16.54 -11.04
C ASP A 96 11.26 -16.68 -11.90
N LYS A 97 12.27 -15.82 -11.65
CA LYS A 97 13.58 -16.01 -12.29
C LYS A 97 14.12 -17.33 -11.73
N LYS A 98 13.99 -18.38 -12.54
CA LYS A 98 14.60 -19.68 -12.29
C LYS A 98 16.09 -19.44 -11.94
N PRO A 99 16.61 -20.02 -10.86
CA PRO A 99 18.02 -19.91 -10.49
C PRO A 99 18.94 -20.43 -11.60
#